data_AF-A0A364L8J3-F1
#
_entry.id   AF-A0A364L8J3-F1
#
_cell.length_a   1.000
_cell.length_b   1.000
_cell.length_c   1.000
_cell.angle_alpha   90.00
_cell.angle_beta   90.00
_cell.angle_gamma   90.00
#
_symmetry.space_group_name_H-M   'P 1'
#
loop_
_entity.id
_entity.type
_entity.pdbx_description
1 polymer ?
#
loop_
_entity_poly.entity_id
_entity_poly.type
_entity_poly.pdbx_seq_one_letter_code
_entity_poly.pdbx_strand_id
1 'polypeptide(L)'
;MSVFSKFSPQAKVSLVHCEDNQVLLTPKDASAPDKATASEKEQIQLIDLVREATPSTCKLNPFLFNGHLQTGYTTIKETNEIPIYYKRKIFEQEIPSLAGQFAVDFVVPAYPKTTDPEATDEARKYTLPSGLPARTTFFSKDELAALPSNDSKPMLVALHGLTGGSHEVYLRAALAPLVLDENSGWEACVVNGRGCAQMKISTPLLFNARATWDVRQVVKWLRKTFPNRPLFGIGFSLGANILTNYLGEEGENCLLNAAVVCANPWNLDVTNVALRNTWIGAEVYSSHMAISLVKLFNQHVDELTHHPRLNVNDMENVKYIHEFDRAVQCALWGYPTEGAYHRDASSTDSLLAIRIPFLAINAEDDPISVKQAIPYDEFKQTPYGVLLTTSWGGHLGWFELGGCRWFTKPAANFLDRMAKTIDLSVTPKPQKDKEGLYGEQLANGSIHKPSHASVFYPVNRKLSMTIDN
;
A
#
# COMPACT_ATOMS: atom_id res chain seq x y z
N MET A 1 14.78 7.95 -36.99
CA MET A 1 13.80 8.15 -35.90
C MET A 1 12.58 8.84 -36.50
N SER A 2 11.48 8.10 -36.59
CA SER A 2 10.34 8.40 -37.47
C SER A 2 9.42 9.49 -36.93
N VAL A 3 8.81 10.27 -37.83
CA VAL A 3 7.84 11.36 -37.61
C VAL A 3 6.68 10.95 -36.68
N PHE A 4 6.40 9.65 -36.55
CA PHE A 4 5.41 9.09 -35.63
C PHE A 4 5.73 9.28 -34.14
N SER A 5 6.98 9.53 -33.71
CA SER A 5 7.31 9.68 -32.29
C SER A 5 6.81 11.00 -31.68
N LYS A 6 6.55 12.02 -32.50
CA LYS A 6 6.05 13.34 -32.07
C LYS A 6 4.53 13.39 -31.82
N PHE A 7 3.78 12.37 -32.27
CA PHE A 7 2.31 12.33 -32.17
C PHE A 7 1.78 11.22 -31.26
N SER A 8 2.65 10.51 -30.54
CA SER A 8 2.20 9.50 -29.58
C SER A 8 1.53 10.18 -28.39
N PRO A 9 0.27 9.82 -28.03
CA PRO A 9 -0.44 10.42 -26.92
C PRO A 9 0.34 10.22 -25.62
N GLN A 10 0.51 11.30 -24.85
CA GLN A 10 1.20 11.28 -23.56
C GLN A 10 0.18 11.57 -22.47
N ALA A 11 0.19 10.76 -21.42
CA ALA A 11 -0.60 11.07 -20.23
C ALA A 11 -0.01 12.31 -19.56
N LYS A 12 -0.85 13.27 -19.20
CA LYS A 12 -0.43 14.44 -18.42
C LYS A 12 -0.09 13.98 -17.01
N VAL A 13 1.11 14.30 -16.56
CA VAL A 13 1.55 14.07 -15.17
C VAL A 13 1.37 15.38 -14.38
N SER A 14 0.76 15.30 -13.20
CA SER A 14 0.62 16.45 -12.29
C SER A 14 1.04 16.06 -10.88
N LEU A 15 1.71 16.97 -10.17
CA LEU A 15 2.07 16.80 -8.76
C LEU A 15 1.22 17.76 -7.92
N VAL A 16 0.62 17.25 -6.85
CA VAL A 16 -0.18 18.01 -5.89
C VAL A 16 0.46 17.83 -4.52
N HIS A 17 0.77 18.94 -3.85
CA HIS A 17 1.47 18.98 -2.58
C HIS A 17 1.12 20.26 -1.82
N CYS A 18 1.51 20.35 -0.56
CA CYS A 18 1.46 21.59 0.21
C CYS A 18 2.49 22.60 -0.32
N GLU A 19 2.06 23.80 -0.68
CA GLU A 19 2.95 24.86 -1.18
C GLU A 19 3.66 25.60 -0.03
N ASP A 20 2.94 25.90 1.04
CA ASP A 20 3.38 26.79 2.12
C ASP A 20 4.14 26.09 3.26
N ASN A 21 4.04 24.76 3.34
CA ASN A 21 4.66 23.95 4.39
C ASN A 21 5.19 22.65 3.79
N GLN A 22 6.46 22.66 3.39
CA GLN A 22 7.09 21.48 2.81
C GLN A 22 8.01 20.79 3.81
N VAL A 23 8.06 19.47 3.77
CA VAL A 23 9.06 18.71 4.51
C VAL A 23 10.43 18.85 3.85
N LEU A 24 11.41 19.22 4.67
CA LEU A 24 12.80 19.33 4.30
C LEU A 24 13.55 18.06 4.71
N LEU A 25 14.31 17.51 3.76
CA LEU A 25 15.06 16.27 3.89
C LEU A 25 16.56 16.58 3.92
N THR A 26 17.28 16.01 4.88
CA THR A 26 18.72 16.19 5.01
C THR A 26 19.47 15.23 4.07
N PRO A 27 20.36 15.71 3.17
CA PRO A 27 21.20 14.83 2.37
C PRO A 27 22.28 14.12 3.18
N LYS A 28 22.77 12.95 2.74
CA LYS A 28 23.86 12.21 3.43
C LYS A 28 25.21 12.93 3.43
N ASP A 29 25.48 13.77 2.42
CA ASP A 29 26.80 14.40 2.20
C ASP A 29 26.96 15.81 2.81
N ALA A 30 26.01 16.26 3.65
CA ALA A 30 26.11 17.54 4.36
C ALA A 30 27.30 17.49 5.35
N SER A 31 28.40 18.15 5.00
CA SER A 31 29.71 18.06 5.66
C SER A 31 29.91 19.20 6.66
N ALA A 32 29.45 19.06 7.92
CA ALA A 32 29.83 19.96 9.03
C ALA A 32 29.35 19.47 10.43
N PRO A 33 30.01 19.90 11.54
CA PRO A 33 30.03 19.18 12.83
C PRO A 33 28.79 19.27 13.72
N ASP A 34 27.74 20.01 13.31
CA ASP A 34 26.45 20.04 13.99
C ASP A 34 25.33 19.65 13.01
N LYS A 35 25.03 18.35 12.94
CA LYS A 35 24.01 17.77 12.04
C LYS A 35 22.59 18.31 12.27
N ALA A 36 22.35 18.96 13.41
CA ALA A 36 21.08 19.60 13.75
C ALA A 36 20.94 21.03 13.17
N THR A 37 22.00 21.59 12.58
CA THR A 37 22.05 22.97 12.04
C THR A 37 22.52 23.02 10.58
N ALA A 38 22.27 21.97 9.78
CA ALA A 38 22.45 22.07 8.33
C ALA A 38 21.67 23.30 7.84
N SER A 39 22.35 24.21 7.13
CA SER A 39 21.72 25.45 6.66
C SER A 39 20.54 25.10 5.73
N GLU A 40 19.45 25.86 5.76
CA GLU A 40 18.28 25.63 4.88
C GLU A 40 18.66 25.48 3.40
N LYS A 41 19.82 26.02 2.97
CA LYS A 41 20.34 25.91 1.60
C LYS A 41 20.84 24.51 1.20
N GLU A 42 21.05 23.61 2.14
CA GLU A 42 21.51 22.23 1.87
C GLU A 42 20.39 21.19 1.96
N GLN A 43 19.16 21.60 2.29
CA GLN A 43 18.04 20.67 2.44
C GLN A 43 17.33 20.41 1.10
N ILE A 44 16.85 19.18 0.91
CA ILE A 44 16.08 18.78 -0.27
C ILE A 44 14.59 18.84 0.09
N GLN A 45 13.81 19.58 -0.68
CA GLN A 45 12.35 19.56 -0.54
C GLN A 45 11.81 18.22 -1.05
N LEU A 46 10.84 17.65 -0.33
CA LEU A 46 10.19 16.40 -0.74
C LEU A 46 9.64 16.45 -2.19
N ILE A 47 9.03 17.58 -2.57
CA ILE A 47 8.50 17.76 -3.93
C ILE A 47 9.59 17.70 -5.00
N ASP A 48 10.78 18.25 -4.73
CA ASP A 48 11.88 18.24 -5.69
C ASP A 48 12.41 16.82 -5.88
N LEU A 49 12.52 16.06 -4.79
CA LEU A 49 12.88 14.64 -4.85
C LEU A 49 11.85 13.82 -5.65
N VAL A 50 10.55 14.08 -5.46
CA VAL A 50 9.48 13.43 -6.24
C VAL A 50 9.54 13.84 -7.72
N ARG A 51 9.80 15.12 -8.01
CA ARG A 51 9.92 15.63 -9.38
C ARG A 51 11.09 14.97 -10.10
N GLU A 52 12.22 14.80 -9.44
CA GLU A 52 13.41 14.11 -9.97
C GLU A 52 13.22 12.58 -10.09
N ALA A 53 12.45 11.98 -9.19
CA ALA A 53 12.09 10.57 -9.27
C ALA A 53 11.13 10.28 -10.44
N THR A 54 10.32 11.27 -10.82
CA THR A 54 9.27 11.12 -11.83
C THR A 54 9.82 11.24 -13.24
N PRO A 55 9.61 10.24 -14.13
CA PRO A 55 9.98 10.37 -15.53
C PRO A 55 9.34 11.60 -16.18
N SER A 56 10.12 12.32 -16.99
CA SER A 56 9.66 13.55 -17.68
C SER A 56 8.51 13.34 -18.66
N THR A 57 8.24 12.10 -19.06
CA THR A 57 7.10 11.74 -19.92
C THR A 57 6.42 10.47 -19.42
N CYS A 58 5.10 10.43 -19.59
CA CYS A 58 4.28 9.23 -19.39
C CYS A 58 3.71 8.77 -20.73
N LYS A 59 4.44 7.86 -21.39
CA LYS A 59 4.12 7.34 -22.73
C LYS A 59 3.51 5.94 -22.61
N LEU A 60 2.19 5.90 -22.52
CA LEU A 60 1.45 4.66 -22.39
C LEU A 60 1.12 4.05 -23.75
N ASN A 61 0.75 2.78 -23.77
CA ASN A 61 0.39 2.03 -24.95
C ASN A 61 -0.84 2.67 -25.63
N PRO A 62 -0.72 3.25 -26.85
CA PRO A 62 -1.81 3.97 -27.51
C PRO A 62 -3.02 3.09 -27.84
N PHE A 63 -2.88 1.77 -27.84
CA PHE A 63 -4.01 0.85 -28.03
C PHE A 63 -4.87 0.68 -26.78
N LEU A 64 -4.37 1.09 -25.61
CA LEU A 64 -5.08 1.04 -24.33
C LEU A 64 -5.58 2.43 -23.92
N PHE A 65 -6.09 3.21 -24.88
CA PHE A 65 -6.30 4.67 -24.84
C PHE A 65 -7.29 5.23 -23.77
N ASN A 66 -7.78 4.39 -22.85
CA ASN A 66 -8.56 4.83 -21.70
C ASN A 66 -8.33 3.89 -20.50
N GLY A 67 -8.79 4.33 -19.33
CA GLY A 67 -8.61 3.62 -18.08
C GLY A 67 -9.30 2.26 -18.03
N HIS A 68 -10.41 2.06 -18.76
CA HIS A 68 -11.06 0.76 -18.84
C HIS A 68 -10.19 -0.28 -19.58
N LEU A 69 -9.60 0.10 -20.72
CA LEU A 69 -8.71 -0.76 -21.50
C LEU A 69 -7.41 -1.03 -20.73
N GLN A 70 -6.82 -0.03 -20.09
CA GLN A 70 -5.66 -0.21 -19.21
C GLN A 70 -5.97 -1.20 -18.07
N THR A 71 -7.09 -1.01 -17.38
CA THR A 71 -7.52 -1.87 -16.28
C THR A 71 -7.81 -3.28 -16.77
N GLY A 72 -8.56 -3.44 -17.86
CA GLY A 72 -8.87 -4.74 -18.44
C GLY A 72 -7.63 -5.49 -18.92
N TYR A 73 -6.60 -4.78 -19.40
CA TYR A 73 -5.35 -5.41 -19.81
C TYR A 73 -4.60 -6.07 -18.65
N THR A 74 -4.83 -5.64 -17.40
CA THR A 74 -4.24 -6.29 -16.20
C THR A 74 -4.71 -7.73 -16.01
N THR A 75 -5.88 -8.11 -16.56
CA THR A 75 -6.41 -9.48 -16.46
C THR A 75 -5.88 -10.38 -17.57
N ILE A 76 -5.24 -9.81 -18.60
CA ILE A 76 -4.60 -10.60 -19.65
C ILE A 76 -3.36 -11.22 -19.05
N LYS A 77 -3.18 -12.53 -19.27
CA LYS A 77 -2.01 -13.25 -18.79
C LYS A 77 -0.76 -12.61 -19.38
N GLU A 78 -0.05 -11.84 -18.56
CA GLU A 78 1.20 -11.21 -18.96
C GLU A 78 2.23 -12.29 -19.31
N THR A 79 2.74 -12.23 -20.53
CA THR A 79 3.80 -13.14 -21.02
C THR A 79 5.17 -12.74 -20.48
N ASN A 80 5.30 -11.56 -19.88
CA ASN A 80 6.52 -11.06 -19.28
C ASN A 80 6.66 -11.64 -17.86
N GLU A 81 7.26 -12.82 -17.76
CA GLU A 81 7.57 -13.40 -16.45
C GLU A 81 8.59 -12.53 -15.72
N ILE A 82 8.20 -12.00 -14.57
CA ILE A 82 9.10 -11.25 -13.69
C ILE A 82 9.69 -12.23 -12.68
N PRO A 83 11.01 -12.54 -12.73
CA PRO A 83 11.60 -13.70 -12.07
C PRO A 83 11.91 -13.47 -10.59
N ILE A 84 10.91 -13.05 -9.81
CA ILE A 84 11.05 -12.90 -8.36
C ILE A 84 10.64 -14.21 -7.68
N TYR A 85 11.51 -14.66 -6.77
CA TYR A 85 11.33 -15.87 -5.98
C TYR A 85 11.13 -15.50 -4.51
N TYR A 86 10.38 -16.33 -3.78
CA TYR A 86 9.96 -16.05 -2.43
C TYR A 86 10.19 -17.21 -1.48
N LYS A 87 10.60 -16.90 -0.25
CA LYS A 87 10.44 -17.81 0.88
C LYS A 87 9.42 -17.28 1.88
N ARG A 88 8.46 -18.13 2.23
CA ARG A 88 7.34 -17.84 3.10
C ARG A 88 7.69 -18.11 4.54
N LYS A 89 7.39 -17.14 5.40
CA LYS A 89 7.34 -17.29 6.85
C LYS A 89 5.89 -17.14 7.30
N ILE A 90 5.43 -18.07 8.15
CA ILE A 90 4.15 -17.95 8.85
C ILE A 90 4.36 -17.17 10.15
N PHE A 91 3.43 -16.26 10.42
CA PHE A 91 3.34 -15.47 11.64
C PHE A 91 2.08 -15.86 12.39
N GLU A 92 2.17 -15.87 13.71
CA GLU A 92 1.03 -15.94 14.62
C GLU A 92 0.72 -14.53 15.10
N GLN A 93 -0.54 -14.09 15.01
CA GLN A 93 -0.94 -12.77 15.47
C GLN A 93 -0.82 -12.67 16.99
N GLU A 94 -0.09 -11.64 17.45
CA GLU A 94 0.20 -11.38 18.87
C GLU A 94 -0.99 -10.78 19.62
N ILE A 95 -1.90 -10.10 18.93
CA ILE A 95 -3.10 -9.52 19.53
C ILE A 95 -4.16 -10.62 19.74
N PRO A 96 -4.53 -10.96 20.99
CA PRO A 96 -5.43 -12.09 21.26
C PRO A 96 -6.82 -11.96 20.63
N SER A 97 -7.36 -10.75 20.56
CA SER A 97 -8.67 -10.49 19.91
C SER A 97 -8.64 -10.63 18.39
N LEU A 98 -7.45 -10.70 17.79
CA LEU A 98 -7.20 -10.84 16.35
C LEU A 98 -6.41 -12.11 16.05
N ALA A 99 -6.47 -13.10 16.94
CA ALA A 99 -5.68 -14.33 16.83
C ALA A 99 -5.81 -14.98 15.44
N GLY A 100 -4.80 -15.75 15.08
CA GLY A 100 -4.72 -16.46 13.81
C GLY A 100 -3.41 -16.23 13.09
N GLN A 101 -3.26 -16.93 11.97
CA GLN A 101 -2.04 -16.97 11.18
C GLN A 101 -2.14 -16.06 9.97
N PHE A 102 -1.00 -15.49 9.59
CA PHE A 102 -0.82 -14.81 8.30
C PHE A 102 0.57 -15.10 7.75
N ALA A 103 0.77 -14.84 6.46
CA ALA A 103 1.99 -15.21 5.75
C ALA A 103 2.75 -13.98 5.25
N VAL A 104 4.07 -14.00 5.36
CA VAL A 104 4.95 -13.01 4.74
C VAL A 104 5.91 -13.73 3.81
N ASP A 105 5.95 -13.27 2.56
CA ASP A 105 6.80 -13.81 1.51
C ASP A 105 8.01 -12.90 1.31
N PHE A 106 9.19 -13.38 1.70
CA PHE A 106 10.45 -12.66 1.56
C PHE A 106 11.05 -12.95 0.19
N VAL A 107 11.44 -11.90 -0.53
CA VAL A 107 12.18 -12.04 -1.78
C VAL A 107 13.52 -12.70 -1.49
N VAL A 108 13.86 -13.71 -2.29
CA VAL A 108 15.13 -14.45 -2.18
C VAL A 108 15.74 -14.66 -3.58
N PRO A 109 17.04 -14.98 -3.67
CA PRO A 109 17.63 -15.46 -4.91
C PRO A 109 16.90 -16.67 -5.47
N ALA A 110 16.98 -16.86 -6.79
CA ALA A 110 16.42 -18.03 -7.44
C ALA A 110 17.00 -19.32 -6.84
N TYR A 111 16.12 -20.27 -6.56
CA TYR A 111 16.47 -21.57 -6.00
C TYR A 111 15.96 -22.69 -6.92
N PRO A 112 16.64 -23.85 -6.95
CA PRO A 112 16.16 -25.00 -7.70
C PRO A 112 14.81 -25.46 -7.14
N LYS A 113 14.00 -26.10 -7.97
CA LYS A 113 12.73 -26.68 -7.51
C LYS A 113 13.04 -27.66 -6.39
N THR A 114 12.52 -27.38 -5.20
CA THR A 114 12.66 -28.27 -4.04
C THR A 114 11.53 -29.30 -4.04
N THR A 115 11.87 -30.52 -3.62
CA THR A 115 10.91 -31.60 -3.31
C THR A 115 10.86 -31.87 -1.81
N ASP A 116 11.41 -30.96 -0.99
CA ASP A 116 11.29 -31.05 0.46
C ASP A 116 9.83 -30.86 0.87
N PRO A 117 9.20 -31.86 1.52
CA PRO A 117 7.81 -31.80 1.96
C PRO A 117 7.52 -30.65 2.91
N GLU A 118 8.47 -30.25 3.76
CA GLU A 118 8.30 -29.12 4.68
C GLU A 118 8.34 -27.79 3.90
N ALA A 119 9.28 -27.65 2.95
CA ALA A 119 9.42 -26.45 2.13
C ALA A 119 8.26 -26.24 1.14
N THR A 120 7.54 -27.31 0.79
CA THR A 120 6.40 -27.26 -0.15
C THR A 120 5.05 -27.35 0.56
N ASP A 121 5.05 -27.60 1.87
CA ASP A 121 3.87 -27.91 2.69
C ASP A 121 3.01 -29.01 2.05
N GLU A 122 3.63 -30.16 1.78
CA GLU A 122 2.95 -31.34 1.22
C GLU A 122 1.82 -31.84 2.11
N ALA A 123 2.00 -31.75 3.44
CA ALA A 123 0.98 -32.09 4.42
C ALA A 123 -0.20 -31.09 4.46
N ARG A 124 -0.13 -29.98 3.69
CA ARG A 124 -1.16 -28.94 3.62
C ARG A 124 -1.53 -28.35 4.98
N LYS A 125 -0.54 -28.19 5.86
CA LYS A 125 -0.72 -27.63 7.19
C LYS A 125 -1.18 -26.18 7.10
N TYR A 126 -0.58 -25.42 6.18
CA TYR A 126 -0.81 -23.98 6.05
C TYR A 126 -1.49 -23.63 4.73
N THR A 127 -1.30 -24.44 3.70
CA THR A 127 -1.74 -24.13 2.34
C THR A 127 -3.06 -24.76 1.96
N LEU A 128 -3.78 -24.10 1.06
CA LEU A 128 -4.93 -24.67 0.35
C LEU A 128 -4.50 -25.87 -0.52
N PRO A 129 -5.43 -26.73 -0.97
CA PRO A 129 -5.08 -27.92 -1.78
C PRO A 129 -4.27 -27.60 -3.05
N SER A 130 -4.42 -26.40 -3.61
CA SER A 130 -3.63 -25.88 -4.74
C SER A 130 -2.14 -25.71 -4.44
N GLY A 131 -1.73 -25.76 -3.18
CA GLY A 131 -0.35 -25.54 -2.74
C GLY A 131 0.09 -24.08 -2.81
N LEU A 132 1.39 -23.86 -2.70
CA LEU A 132 1.99 -22.53 -2.72
C LEU A 132 1.87 -21.85 -4.09
N PRO A 133 1.83 -20.51 -4.13
CA PRO A 133 1.99 -19.76 -5.37
C PRO A 133 3.30 -20.12 -6.09
N ALA A 134 3.33 -19.88 -7.41
CA ALA A 134 4.51 -20.12 -8.21
C ALA A 134 5.72 -19.30 -7.70
N ARG A 135 6.89 -19.95 -7.67
CA ARG A 135 8.17 -19.40 -7.18
C ARG A 135 8.13 -19.07 -5.67
N THR A 136 7.36 -19.84 -4.90
CA THR A 136 7.29 -19.72 -3.44
C THR A 136 7.54 -21.06 -2.78
N THR A 137 8.38 -21.08 -1.75
CA THR A 137 8.57 -22.21 -0.81
C THR A 137 8.51 -21.69 0.63
N PHE A 138 8.38 -22.53 1.64
CA PHE A 138 8.64 -22.13 3.02
C PHE A 138 10.13 -21.96 3.28
N PHE A 139 10.48 -21.14 4.25
CA PHE A 139 11.80 -21.21 4.85
C PHE A 139 11.97 -22.51 5.64
N SER A 140 13.16 -23.12 5.58
CA SER A 140 13.53 -24.15 6.55
C SER A 140 13.77 -23.54 7.93
N LYS A 141 13.87 -24.39 8.97
CA LYS A 141 14.18 -23.93 10.34
C LYS A 141 15.54 -23.23 10.40
N ASP A 142 16.55 -23.77 9.73
CA ASP A 142 17.90 -23.20 9.70
C ASP A 142 17.94 -21.86 8.97
N GLU A 143 17.18 -21.74 7.87
CA GLU A 143 17.09 -20.48 7.13
C GLU A 143 16.37 -19.39 7.93
N LEU A 144 15.31 -19.75 8.67
CA LEU A 144 14.65 -18.81 9.59
C LEU A 144 15.59 -18.37 10.72
N ALA A 145 16.40 -19.28 11.25
CA ALA A 145 17.37 -18.97 12.29
C ALA A 145 18.51 -18.07 11.79
N ALA A 146 18.89 -18.21 10.51
CA ALA A 146 19.91 -17.39 9.85
C ALA A 146 19.38 -16.07 9.29
N LEU A 147 18.06 -15.86 9.28
CA LEU A 147 17.42 -14.68 8.71
C LEU A 147 17.82 -13.34 9.37
N PRO A 148 18.01 -13.23 10.71
CA PRO A 148 18.45 -11.98 11.35
C PRO A 148 19.82 -11.49 10.82
N SER A 149 19.94 -10.18 10.61
CA SER A 149 21.18 -9.55 10.11
C SER A 149 21.35 -8.14 10.65
N ASN A 150 22.62 -7.72 10.81
CA ASN A 150 23.01 -6.36 11.20
C ASN A 150 23.46 -5.49 10.01
N ASP A 151 23.27 -5.95 8.77
CA ASP A 151 23.52 -5.12 7.59
C ASP A 151 22.57 -3.91 7.52
N SER A 152 22.88 -2.99 6.60
CA SER A 152 22.16 -1.74 6.38
C SER A 152 21.40 -1.70 5.06
N LYS A 153 21.13 -2.87 4.45
CA LYS A 153 20.40 -2.94 3.17
C LYS A 153 18.98 -2.36 3.34
N PRO A 154 18.49 -1.50 2.42
CA PRO A 154 17.12 -1.04 2.48
C PRO A 154 16.15 -2.21 2.28
N MET A 155 15.09 -2.23 3.09
CA MET A 155 14.06 -3.27 3.01
C MET A 155 12.69 -2.69 2.71
N LEU A 156 12.06 -3.21 1.66
CA LEU A 156 10.73 -2.80 1.22
C LEU A 156 9.65 -3.78 1.72
N VAL A 157 8.66 -3.26 2.42
CA VAL A 157 7.45 -3.98 2.85
C VAL A 157 6.33 -3.69 1.86
N ALA A 158 5.90 -4.71 1.12
CA ALA A 158 4.89 -4.58 0.07
C ALA A 158 3.53 -5.17 0.48
N LEU A 159 2.44 -4.47 0.17
CA LEU A 159 1.06 -4.91 0.40
C LEU A 159 0.31 -5.10 -0.92
N HIS A 160 -0.28 -6.29 -1.09
CA HIS A 160 -1.07 -6.64 -2.27
C HIS A 160 -2.51 -6.09 -2.21
N GLY A 161 -3.30 -6.33 -3.27
CA GLY A 161 -4.66 -5.82 -3.41
C GLY A 161 -5.74 -6.66 -2.71
N LEU A 162 -6.91 -6.76 -3.35
CA LEU A 162 -8.14 -7.29 -2.73
C LEU A 162 -8.11 -8.80 -2.40
N THR A 163 -7.63 -9.65 -3.32
CA THR A 163 -7.61 -11.12 -3.15
C THR A 163 -6.32 -11.77 -3.65
N GLY A 164 -5.26 -10.99 -3.80
CA GLY A 164 -4.02 -11.38 -4.49
C GLY A 164 -2.95 -11.96 -3.57
N GLY A 165 -1.71 -11.52 -3.77
CA GLY A 165 -0.57 -11.87 -2.93
C GLY A 165 0.76 -11.47 -3.55
N SER A 166 1.85 -12.06 -3.06
CA SER A 166 3.21 -11.91 -3.63
C SER A 166 3.35 -12.34 -5.10
N HIS A 167 2.38 -13.07 -5.63
CA HIS A 167 2.38 -13.57 -7.00
C HIS A 167 1.84 -12.57 -8.02
N GLU A 168 1.27 -11.46 -7.56
CA GLU A 168 0.68 -10.44 -8.42
C GLU A 168 1.72 -9.78 -9.33
N VAL A 169 1.39 -9.66 -10.62
CA VAL A 169 2.36 -9.21 -11.63
C VAL A 169 2.66 -7.72 -11.48
N TYR A 170 1.66 -6.89 -11.18
CA TYR A 170 1.88 -5.46 -10.91
C TYR A 170 2.79 -5.24 -9.70
N LEU A 171 2.70 -6.11 -8.68
CA LEU A 171 3.50 -6.04 -7.48
C LEU A 171 4.94 -6.43 -7.80
N ARG A 172 5.13 -7.55 -8.51
CA ARG A 172 6.46 -7.98 -8.98
C ARG A 172 7.11 -6.95 -9.90
N ALA A 173 6.33 -6.28 -10.74
CA ALA A 173 6.81 -5.20 -11.62
C ALA A 173 7.32 -3.99 -10.84
N ALA A 174 6.73 -3.68 -9.69
CA ALA A 174 7.20 -2.61 -8.82
C ALA A 174 8.43 -3.01 -7.99
N LEU A 175 8.53 -4.27 -7.58
CA LEU A 175 9.69 -4.78 -6.85
C LEU A 175 10.91 -4.96 -7.74
N ALA A 176 10.73 -5.42 -8.98
CA ALA A 176 11.82 -5.83 -9.87
C ALA A 176 12.96 -4.80 -10.03
N PRO A 177 12.69 -3.50 -10.26
CA PRO A 177 13.75 -2.51 -10.38
C PRO A 177 14.59 -2.34 -9.11
N LEU A 178 14.02 -2.68 -7.95
CA LEU A 178 14.69 -2.58 -6.65
C LEU A 178 15.36 -3.89 -6.24
N VAL A 179 14.80 -5.06 -6.53
CA VAL A 179 15.34 -6.33 -5.99
C VAL A 179 16.12 -7.16 -6.99
N LEU A 180 16.02 -6.86 -8.29
CA LEU A 180 16.74 -7.60 -9.34
C LEU A 180 17.97 -6.84 -9.86
N ASP A 181 18.10 -5.54 -9.58
CA ASP A 181 19.34 -4.79 -9.87
C ASP A 181 20.35 -5.04 -8.75
N GLU A 182 21.45 -5.73 -9.05
CA GLU A 182 22.50 -6.05 -8.07
C GLU A 182 23.12 -4.79 -7.42
N ASN A 183 23.07 -3.64 -8.09
CA ASN A 183 23.62 -2.37 -7.58
C ASN A 183 22.66 -1.64 -6.62
N SER A 184 21.40 -2.04 -6.59
CA SER A 184 20.39 -1.39 -5.76
C SER A 184 20.52 -1.80 -4.29
N GLY A 185 20.89 -3.07 -4.04
CA GLY A 185 21.07 -3.63 -2.70
C GLY A 185 19.78 -3.77 -1.88
N TRP A 186 18.58 -3.67 -2.49
CA TRP A 186 17.33 -3.79 -1.74
C TRP A 186 16.95 -5.23 -1.46
N GLU A 187 16.34 -5.40 -0.30
CA GLU A 187 15.61 -6.61 0.08
C GLU A 187 14.12 -6.26 0.13
N ALA A 188 13.23 -7.24 -0.03
CA ALA A 188 11.80 -6.98 0.07
C ALA A 188 11.04 -8.13 0.68
N CYS A 189 9.89 -7.83 1.28
CA CYS A 189 8.92 -8.82 1.69
C CYS A 189 7.50 -8.38 1.35
N VAL A 190 6.61 -9.34 1.17
CA VAL A 190 5.20 -9.10 0.87
C VAL A 190 4.36 -9.65 2.01
N VAL A 191 3.57 -8.78 2.65
CA VAL A 191 2.60 -9.22 3.66
C VAL A 191 1.36 -9.69 2.93
N ASN A 192 1.03 -10.98 3.09
CA ASN A 192 -0.18 -11.55 2.49
C ASN A 192 -1.33 -11.46 3.49
N GLY A 193 -2.40 -10.77 3.10
CA GLY A 193 -3.69 -10.80 3.79
C GLY A 193 -4.16 -12.22 4.10
N ARG A 194 -4.84 -12.38 5.24
CA ARG A 194 -5.35 -13.67 5.72
C ARG A 194 -6.30 -14.30 4.69
N GLY A 195 -6.07 -15.57 4.38
CA GLY A 195 -6.80 -16.33 3.37
C GLY A 195 -6.26 -16.16 1.94
N CYS A 196 -5.39 -15.18 1.70
CA CYS A 196 -4.84 -14.90 0.38
C CYS A 196 -3.54 -15.67 0.10
N ALA A 197 -3.03 -15.56 -1.14
CA ALA A 197 -1.79 -16.20 -1.57
C ALA A 197 -1.73 -17.72 -1.26
N GLN A 198 -2.87 -18.40 -1.43
CA GLN A 198 -3.07 -19.84 -1.16
C GLN A 198 -2.83 -20.29 0.28
N MET A 199 -2.93 -19.36 1.23
CA MET A 199 -2.84 -19.64 2.66
C MET A 199 -4.23 -19.93 3.25
N LYS A 200 -4.37 -20.98 4.06
CA LYS A 200 -5.56 -21.24 4.89
C LYS A 200 -5.65 -20.19 5.99
N ILE A 201 -6.87 -19.78 6.32
CA ILE A 201 -7.10 -19.10 7.60
C ILE A 201 -7.08 -20.11 8.74
N SER A 202 -6.62 -19.70 9.93
CA SER A 202 -6.60 -20.53 11.15
C SER A 202 -7.58 -20.05 12.23
N THR A 203 -8.32 -18.98 11.93
CA THR A 203 -9.40 -18.42 12.72
C THR A 203 -10.48 -17.92 11.75
N PRO A 204 -11.72 -17.69 12.21
CA PRO A 204 -12.81 -17.37 11.30
C PRO A 204 -12.80 -15.88 10.92
N LEU A 205 -11.63 -15.35 10.55
CA LEU A 205 -11.37 -13.97 10.21
C LEU A 205 -10.59 -13.89 8.89
N LEU A 206 -11.23 -13.33 7.86
CA LEU A 206 -10.54 -12.82 6.68
C LEU A 206 -9.97 -11.43 6.95
N PHE A 207 -8.95 -11.05 6.19
CA PHE A 207 -8.49 -9.66 6.21
C PHE A 207 -9.50 -8.73 5.53
N ASN A 208 -9.39 -7.44 5.81
CA ASN A 208 -10.25 -6.41 5.26
C ASN A 208 -9.45 -5.13 4.99
N ALA A 209 -10.14 -4.09 4.51
CA ALA A 209 -9.55 -2.79 4.16
C ALA A 209 -8.91 -2.03 5.35
N ARG A 210 -9.16 -2.48 6.59
CA ARG A 210 -8.66 -1.91 7.86
C ARG A 210 -7.53 -2.73 8.48
N ALA A 211 -7.04 -3.77 7.81
CA ALA A 211 -6.09 -4.75 8.33
C ALA A 211 -4.65 -4.23 8.57
N THR A 212 -4.50 -3.21 9.41
CA THR A 212 -3.21 -2.58 9.76
C THR A 212 -2.43 -3.38 10.80
N TRP A 213 -3.09 -4.26 11.56
CA TRP A 213 -2.49 -5.01 12.67
C TRP A 213 -1.41 -6.01 12.23
N ASP A 214 -1.65 -6.76 11.15
CA ASP A 214 -0.67 -7.72 10.63
C ASP A 214 0.55 -6.95 10.06
N VAL A 215 0.32 -5.82 9.38
CA VAL A 215 1.39 -4.92 8.89
C VAL A 215 2.23 -4.38 10.06
N ARG A 216 1.58 -3.88 11.11
CA ARG A 216 2.23 -3.36 12.31
C ARG A 216 3.11 -4.41 12.99
N GLN A 217 2.61 -5.63 13.12
CA GLN A 217 3.39 -6.73 13.69
C GLN A 217 4.62 -7.04 12.83
N VAL A 218 4.45 -7.11 11.50
CA VAL A 218 5.58 -7.36 10.59
C VAL A 218 6.62 -6.26 10.68
N VAL A 219 6.23 -4.99 10.63
CA VAL A 219 7.19 -3.88 10.70
C VAL A 219 7.95 -3.87 12.03
N LYS A 220 7.27 -4.13 13.16
CA LYS A 220 7.93 -4.28 14.47
C LYS A 220 8.90 -5.46 14.50
N TRP A 221 8.49 -6.60 13.95
CA TRP A 221 9.33 -7.78 13.84
C TRP A 221 10.55 -7.51 12.95
N LEU A 222 10.39 -6.84 11.81
CA LEU A 222 11.47 -6.45 10.92
C LEU A 222 12.47 -5.53 11.59
N ARG A 223 12.00 -4.50 12.30
CA ARG A 223 12.89 -3.60 13.06
C ARG A 223 13.71 -4.34 14.11
N LYS A 224 13.14 -5.36 14.77
CA LYS A 224 13.84 -6.20 15.75
C LYS A 224 14.83 -7.16 15.07
N THR A 225 14.44 -7.79 13.98
CA THR A 225 15.24 -8.79 13.25
C THR A 225 16.38 -8.18 12.44
N PHE A 226 16.17 -6.95 11.95
CA PHE A 226 17.08 -6.20 11.10
C PHE A 226 17.27 -4.76 11.63
N PRO A 227 17.98 -4.58 12.76
CA PRO A 227 18.01 -3.30 13.47
C PRO A 227 18.52 -2.11 12.63
N ASN A 228 19.49 -2.37 11.75
CA ASN A 228 20.17 -1.34 10.97
C ASN A 228 19.58 -1.12 9.57
N ARG A 229 18.63 -1.96 9.13
CA ARG A 229 18.00 -1.80 7.81
C ARG A 229 17.00 -0.62 7.86
N PRO A 230 17.10 0.36 6.95
CA PRO A 230 16.00 1.30 6.76
C PRO A 230 14.81 0.56 6.15
N LEU A 231 13.61 0.84 6.65
CA LEU A 231 12.39 0.14 6.25
C LEU A 231 11.52 1.07 5.43
N PHE A 232 10.94 0.56 4.34
CA PHE A 232 10.08 1.32 3.45
C PHE A 232 8.77 0.59 3.19
N GLY A 233 7.72 1.32 2.83
CA GLY A 233 6.43 0.74 2.49
C GLY A 233 6.06 0.92 1.02
N ILE A 234 5.43 -0.09 0.41
CA ILE A 234 4.69 0.08 -0.83
C ILE A 234 3.35 -0.65 -0.78
N GLY A 235 2.27 -0.01 -1.23
CA GLY A 235 0.94 -0.63 -1.26
C GLY A 235 0.25 -0.44 -2.61
N PHE A 236 -0.60 -1.39 -2.98
CA PHE A 236 -1.36 -1.36 -4.23
C PHE A 236 -2.85 -1.54 -3.98
N SER A 237 -3.70 -0.68 -4.56
CA SER A 237 -5.16 -0.78 -4.43
C SER A 237 -5.58 -0.93 -2.96
N LEU A 238 -6.24 -2.02 -2.56
CA LEU A 238 -6.62 -2.25 -1.16
C LEU A 238 -5.41 -2.21 -0.19
N GLY A 239 -4.26 -2.76 -0.59
CA GLY A 239 -3.02 -2.68 0.18
C GLY A 239 -2.48 -1.26 0.31
N ALA A 240 -2.71 -0.39 -0.69
CA ALA A 240 -2.41 1.03 -0.57
C ALA A 240 -3.27 1.71 0.49
N ASN A 241 -4.56 1.36 0.55
CA ASN A 241 -5.47 1.89 1.57
C ASN A 241 -5.08 1.41 2.98
N ILE A 242 -4.76 0.13 3.14
CA ILE A 242 -4.28 -0.44 4.41
C ILE A 242 -2.98 0.22 4.84
N LEU A 243 -2.00 0.37 3.93
CA LEU A 243 -0.72 1.02 4.24
C LEU A 243 -0.93 2.46 4.68
N THR A 244 -1.77 3.23 3.98
CA THR A 244 -2.05 4.63 4.32
C THR A 244 -2.68 4.75 5.71
N ASN A 245 -3.64 3.88 6.04
CA ASN A 245 -4.21 3.83 7.40
C ASN A 245 -3.16 3.48 8.46
N TYR A 246 -2.32 2.48 8.21
CA TYR A 246 -1.22 2.12 9.11
C TYR A 246 -0.28 3.32 9.34
N LEU A 247 0.12 4.02 8.28
CA LEU A 247 0.99 5.20 8.38
C LEU A 247 0.36 6.32 9.20
N GLY A 248 -0.94 6.58 8.99
CA GLY A 248 -1.67 7.59 9.77
C GLY A 248 -1.84 7.20 11.24
N GLU A 249 -2.07 5.92 11.53
CA GLU A 249 -2.15 5.41 12.90
C GLU A 249 -0.83 5.49 13.67
N GLU A 250 0.29 5.15 13.01
CA GLU A 250 1.60 5.22 13.66
C GLU A 250 2.09 6.67 13.81
N GLY A 251 1.75 7.55 12.86
CA GLY A 251 2.16 8.95 12.87
C GLY A 251 3.67 9.10 13.06
N GLU A 252 4.09 9.83 14.08
CA GLU A 252 5.50 10.05 14.42
C GLU A 252 6.23 8.78 14.90
N ASN A 253 5.49 7.78 15.37
CA ASN A 253 6.05 6.51 15.82
C ASN A 253 6.26 5.51 14.67
N CYS A 254 5.98 5.91 13.42
CA CYS A 254 6.13 5.03 12.28
C CYS A 254 7.59 4.60 12.10
N LEU A 255 7.81 3.28 12.08
CA LEU A 255 9.14 2.69 11.91
C LEU A 255 9.62 2.62 10.45
N LEU A 256 8.75 3.01 9.50
CA LEU A 256 9.09 3.14 8.09
C LEU A 256 9.67 4.53 7.83
N ASN A 257 10.66 4.62 6.94
CA ASN A 257 11.37 5.85 6.59
C ASN A 257 10.72 6.62 5.44
N ALA A 258 10.06 5.92 4.52
CA ALA A 258 9.19 6.51 3.49
C ALA A 258 8.22 5.45 2.95
N ALA A 259 7.17 5.88 2.26
CA ALA A 259 6.22 4.96 1.65
C ALA A 259 5.67 5.45 0.30
N VAL A 260 5.28 4.48 -0.54
CA VAL A 260 4.60 4.71 -1.82
C VAL A 260 3.25 4.00 -1.83
N VAL A 261 2.21 4.63 -2.35
CA VAL A 261 0.92 3.97 -2.60
C VAL A 261 0.49 4.15 -4.04
N CYS A 262 0.05 3.07 -4.67
CA CYS A 262 -0.34 3.04 -6.07
C CYS A 262 -1.83 2.67 -6.22
N ALA A 263 -2.56 3.47 -6.99
CA ALA A 263 -4.00 3.31 -7.24
C ALA A 263 -4.83 3.18 -5.95
N ASN A 264 -4.51 3.97 -4.92
CA ASN A 264 -5.21 3.93 -3.62
C ASN A 264 -6.70 4.32 -3.78
N PRO A 265 -7.67 3.48 -3.36
CA PRO A 265 -9.09 3.85 -3.29
C PRO A 265 -9.35 4.64 -2.00
N TRP A 266 -8.86 5.87 -1.96
CA TRP A 266 -8.82 6.79 -0.81
C TRP A 266 -10.12 6.91 0.01
N ASN A 267 -11.26 6.89 -0.67
CA ASN A 267 -12.59 6.92 -0.06
C ASN A 267 -13.42 5.76 -0.62
N LEU A 268 -13.59 4.72 0.19
CA LEU A 268 -14.24 3.47 -0.19
C LEU A 268 -15.76 3.66 -0.40
N ASP A 269 -16.38 4.57 0.35
CA ASP A 269 -17.82 4.84 0.23
C ASP A 269 -18.12 5.56 -1.10
N VAL A 270 -17.33 6.60 -1.43
CA VAL A 270 -17.41 7.29 -2.73
C VAL A 270 -17.10 6.34 -3.88
N THR A 271 -16.07 5.51 -3.73
CA THR A 271 -15.68 4.50 -4.74
C THR A 271 -16.81 3.50 -4.96
N ASN A 272 -17.42 2.98 -3.89
CA ASN A 272 -18.54 2.05 -3.97
C ASN A 272 -19.77 2.68 -4.66
N VAL A 273 -20.11 3.93 -4.30
CA VAL A 273 -21.20 4.67 -4.96
C VAL A 273 -20.90 4.88 -6.45
N ALA A 274 -19.66 5.26 -6.80
CA ALA A 274 -19.27 5.47 -8.19
C ALA A 274 -19.35 4.19 -9.03
N LEU A 275 -18.91 3.04 -8.48
CA LEU A 275 -19.05 1.74 -9.11
C LEU A 275 -20.53 1.41 -9.37
N ARG A 276 -21.43 1.68 -8.42
CA ARG A 276 -22.86 1.39 -8.55
C ARG A 276 -23.58 2.31 -9.54
N ASN A 277 -23.08 3.52 -9.75
CA ASN A 277 -23.74 4.52 -10.59
C ASN A 277 -23.60 4.27 -12.10
N THR A 278 -22.74 3.34 -12.52
CA THR A 278 -22.56 3.02 -13.94
C THR A 278 -22.73 1.53 -14.20
N TRP A 279 -23.25 1.18 -15.37
CA TRP A 279 -23.41 -0.22 -15.75
C TRP A 279 -22.05 -0.95 -15.78
N ILE A 280 -21.00 -0.34 -16.34
CA ILE A 280 -19.65 -0.94 -16.36
C ILE A 280 -19.09 -1.07 -14.93
N GLY A 281 -19.26 -0.04 -14.09
CA GLY A 281 -18.86 -0.08 -12.69
C GLY A 281 -19.50 -1.24 -11.91
N ALA A 282 -20.82 -1.40 -12.07
CA ALA A 282 -21.58 -2.42 -11.34
C ALA A 282 -21.34 -3.81 -11.92
N GLU A 283 -21.61 -3.99 -13.22
CA GLU A 283 -21.69 -5.32 -13.86
C GLU A 283 -20.33 -5.89 -14.28
N VAL A 284 -19.31 -5.05 -14.47
CA VAL A 284 -17.97 -5.50 -14.82
C VAL A 284 -17.07 -5.47 -13.60
N TYR A 285 -16.82 -4.31 -13.00
CA TYR A 285 -15.81 -4.20 -11.93
C TYR A 285 -16.29 -4.72 -10.58
N SER A 286 -17.41 -4.19 -10.07
CA SER A 286 -17.97 -4.61 -8.79
C SER A 286 -18.32 -6.10 -8.78
N SER A 287 -18.97 -6.59 -9.84
CA SER A 287 -19.25 -8.02 -10.00
C SER A 287 -18.00 -8.89 -10.07
N HIS A 288 -16.98 -8.49 -10.82
CA HIS A 288 -15.74 -9.28 -10.92
C HIS A 288 -14.97 -9.34 -9.59
N MET A 289 -14.91 -8.24 -8.85
CA MET A 289 -14.33 -8.22 -7.50
C MET A 289 -15.13 -9.10 -6.55
N ALA A 290 -16.47 -9.07 -6.62
CA ALA A 290 -17.33 -9.94 -5.82
C ALA A 290 -17.08 -11.43 -6.12
N ILE A 291 -16.96 -11.82 -7.40
CA ILE A 291 -16.62 -13.20 -7.80
C ILE A 291 -15.31 -13.66 -7.13
N SER A 292 -14.28 -12.80 -7.13
CA SER A 292 -13.00 -13.12 -6.50
C SER A 292 -13.12 -13.28 -4.98
N LEU A 293 -13.90 -12.41 -4.32
CA LEU A 293 -14.16 -12.47 -2.88
C LEU A 293 -15.02 -13.67 -2.48
N VAL A 294 -16.07 -14.00 -3.24
CA VAL A 294 -16.90 -15.19 -3.03
C VAL A 294 -16.07 -16.45 -3.22
N LYS A 295 -15.17 -16.49 -4.21
CA LYS A 295 -14.22 -17.59 -4.36
C LYS A 295 -13.32 -17.72 -3.13
N LEU A 296 -12.76 -16.61 -2.64
CA LEU A 296 -11.96 -16.59 -1.42
C LEU A 296 -12.76 -17.11 -0.22
N PHE A 297 -14.00 -16.65 -0.04
CA PHE A 297 -14.91 -17.14 1.00
C PHE A 297 -15.12 -18.64 0.92
N ASN A 298 -15.47 -19.15 -0.27
CA ASN A 298 -15.73 -20.58 -0.48
C ASN A 298 -14.50 -21.46 -0.21
N GLN A 299 -13.29 -20.94 -0.43
CA GLN A 299 -12.05 -21.65 -0.10
C GLN A 299 -11.83 -21.83 1.41
N HIS A 300 -12.50 -21.01 2.23
CA HIS A 300 -12.31 -20.96 3.69
C HIS A 300 -13.63 -21.12 4.46
N VAL A 301 -14.71 -21.54 3.79
CA VAL A 301 -16.06 -21.57 4.38
C VAL A 301 -16.13 -22.42 5.65
N ASP A 302 -15.44 -23.56 5.67
CA ASP A 302 -15.41 -24.47 6.81
C ASP A 302 -14.92 -23.75 8.08
N GLU A 303 -13.83 -22.98 7.99
CA GLU A 303 -13.33 -22.23 9.13
C GLU A 303 -14.21 -21.00 9.40
N LEU A 304 -14.67 -20.29 8.37
CA LEU A 304 -15.48 -19.08 8.54
C LEU A 304 -16.82 -19.33 9.24
N THR A 305 -17.43 -20.50 9.05
CA THR A 305 -18.70 -20.87 9.70
C THR A 305 -18.61 -20.97 11.22
N HIS A 306 -17.40 -21.04 11.78
CA HIS A 306 -17.20 -20.95 13.22
C HIS A 306 -17.47 -19.53 13.77
N HIS A 307 -17.56 -18.50 12.92
CA HIS A 307 -17.92 -17.15 13.36
C HIS A 307 -19.42 -17.06 13.70
N PRO A 308 -19.81 -16.69 14.94
CA PRO A 308 -21.20 -16.79 15.41
C PRO A 308 -22.19 -15.84 14.69
N ARG A 309 -21.69 -14.79 14.03
CA ARG A 309 -22.51 -13.81 13.29
C ARG A 309 -22.56 -14.05 11.78
N LEU A 310 -21.80 -15.01 11.27
CA LEU A 310 -21.76 -15.27 9.84
C LEU A 310 -22.91 -16.22 9.47
N ASN A 311 -23.71 -15.81 8.49
CA ASN A 311 -24.73 -16.67 7.90
C ASN A 311 -24.35 -16.99 6.46
N VAL A 312 -24.05 -18.26 6.17
CA VAL A 312 -23.64 -18.70 4.83
C VAL A 312 -24.74 -18.49 3.80
N ASN A 313 -26.01 -18.54 4.19
CA ASN A 313 -27.13 -18.35 3.26
C ASN A 313 -27.16 -16.92 2.68
N ASP A 314 -26.57 -15.94 3.38
CA ASP A 314 -26.46 -14.56 2.87
C ASP A 314 -25.52 -14.48 1.66
N MET A 315 -24.70 -15.50 1.43
CA MET A 315 -23.76 -15.58 0.30
C MET A 315 -24.40 -16.04 -1.01
N GLU A 316 -25.58 -16.68 -0.97
CA GLU A 316 -26.23 -17.25 -2.17
C GLU A 316 -26.55 -16.21 -3.25
N ASN A 317 -26.78 -14.95 -2.83
CA ASN A 317 -27.19 -13.87 -3.71
C ASN A 317 -26.13 -12.76 -3.88
N VAL A 318 -24.91 -12.98 -3.38
CA VAL A 318 -23.84 -11.97 -3.49
C VAL A 318 -23.39 -11.85 -4.93
N LYS A 319 -23.71 -10.71 -5.55
CA LYS A 319 -23.31 -10.35 -6.91
C LYS A 319 -22.28 -9.23 -6.92
N TYR A 320 -22.32 -8.31 -5.96
CA TYR A 320 -21.50 -7.10 -5.94
C TYR A 320 -20.65 -6.99 -4.67
N ILE A 321 -19.55 -6.22 -4.74
CA ILE A 321 -18.59 -6.10 -3.63
C ILE A 321 -19.23 -5.60 -2.32
N HIS A 322 -20.15 -4.65 -2.39
CA HIS A 322 -20.82 -4.12 -1.21
C HIS A 322 -21.79 -5.12 -0.56
N GLU A 323 -22.32 -6.08 -1.32
CA GLU A 323 -23.14 -7.16 -0.78
C GLU A 323 -22.26 -8.17 -0.05
N PHE A 324 -21.07 -8.48 -0.60
CA PHE A 324 -20.05 -9.27 0.10
C PHE A 324 -19.63 -8.59 1.40
N ASP A 325 -19.35 -7.28 1.37
CA ASP A 325 -18.96 -6.52 2.56
C ASP A 325 -20.07 -6.53 3.63
N ARG A 326 -21.34 -6.45 3.21
CA ARG A 326 -22.48 -6.56 4.13
C ARG A 326 -22.61 -7.96 4.73
N ALA A 327 -22.53 -9.01 3.91
CA ALA A 327 -22.72 -10.39 4.36
C ALA A 327 -21.55 -10.91 5.19
N VAL A 328 -20.32 -10.56 4.81
CA VAL A 328 -19.08 -11.10 5.40
C VAL A 328 -18.41 -10.08 6.29
N GLN A 329 -17.98 -8.93 5.76
CA GLN A 329 -17.13 -8.01 6.54
C GLN A 329 -17.87 -7.43 7.75
N CYS A 330 -19.14 -7.08 7.60
CA CYS A 330 -19.96 -6.62 8.73
C CYS A 330 -20.16 -7.71 9.78
N ALA A 331 -20.39 -8.96 9.35
CA ALA A 331 -20.55 -10.09 10.25
C ALA A 331 -19.27 -10.42 11.02
N LEU A 332 -18.12 -10.48 10.33
CA LEU A 332 -16.84 -10.82 10.95
C LEU A 332 -16.36 -9.71 11.88
N TRP A 333 -16.46 -8.45 11.45
CA TRP A 333 -15.85 -7.31 12.15
C TRP A 333 -16.81 -6.49 13.01
N GLY A 334 -18.12 -6.76 12.90
CA GLY A 334 -19.14 -6.13 13.73
C GLY A 334 -19.54 -4.74 13.31
N TYR A 335 -19.34 -4.41 12.05
CA TYR A 335 -19.90 -3.19 11.50
C TYR A 335 -21.42 -3.32 11.39
N PRO A 336 -22.18 -2.27 11.75
CA PRO A 336 -23.64 -2.30 11.68
C PRO A 336 -24.17 -2.21 10.24
N THR A 337 -23.37 -1.68 9.30
CA THR A 337 -23.69 -1.55 7.87
C THR A 337 -22.40 -1.55 7.06
N GLU A 338 -22.47 -1.90 5.78
CA GLU A 338 -21.31 -1.82 4.88
C GLU A 338 -20.81 -0.38 4.71
N GLY A 339 -21.71 0.61 4.76
CA GLY A 339 -21.32 2.03 4.72
C GLY A 339 -20.53 2.45 5.97
N ALA A 340 -20.86 1.90 7.15
CA ALA A 340 -20.06 2.14 8.35
C ALA A 340 -18.65 1.56 8.22
N TYR A 341 -18.54 0.36 7.64
CA TYR A 341 -17.26 -0.26 7.29
C TYR A 341 -16.48 0.58 6.25
N HIS A 342 -17.11 0.95 5.13
CA HIS A 342 -16.46 1.74 4.06
C HIS A 342 -15.96 3.08 4.57
N ARG A 343 -16.76 3.77 5.39
CA ARG A 343 -16.28 4.97 6.08
C ARG A 343 -15.08 4.59 6.93
N ASP A 344 -15.20 3.79 7.98
CA ASP A 344 -14.11 3.44 8.91
C ASP A 344 -12.80 2.98 8.22
N ALA A 345 -12.91 2.23 7.13
CA ALA A 345 -11.76 1.72 6.41
C ALA A 345 -11.16 2.67 5.38
N SER A 346 -11.84 3.75 4.98
CA SER A 346 -11.27 4.77 4.07
C SER A 346 -9.98 5.39 4.63
N SER A 347 -9.08 5.85 3.77
CA SER A 347 -7.75 6.36 4.17
C SER A 347 -7.54 7.86 3.92
N THR A 348 -8.60 8.57 3.48
CA THR A 348 -8.58 10.02 3.26
C THR A 348 -8.14 10.78 4.51
N ASP A 349 -8.77 10.54 5.67
CA ASP A 349 -8.41 11.26 6.90
C ASP A 349 -7.03 10.84 7.43
N SER A 350 -6.66 9.56 7.28
CA SER A 350 -5.36 9.03 7.71
C SER A 350 -4.18 9.74 7.06
N LEU A 351 -4.34 10.26 5.83
CA LEU A 351 -3.32 11.06 5.13
C LEU A 351 -2.81 12.23 5.97
N LEU A 352 -3.71 12.92 6.68
CA LEU A 352 -3.38 14.10 7.48
C LEU A 352 -2.57 13.75 8.74
N ALA A 353 -2.56 12.48 9.14
CA ALA A 353 -1.81 11.98 10.29
C ALA A 353 -0.43 11.38 9.93
N ILE A 354 -0.10 11.23 8.64
CA ILE A 354 1.20 10.70 8.19
C ILE A 354 2.32 11.68 8.56
N ARG A 355 3.46 11.15 9.05
CA ARG A 355 4.64 11.93 9.49
C ARG A 355 5.95 11.47 8.87
N ILE A 356 5.87 10.74 7.76
CA ILE A 356 7.03 10.29 6.99
C ILE A 356 6.84 10.67 5.51
N PRO A 357 7.92 10.86 4.74
CA PRO A 357 7.86 11.10 3.30
C PRO A 357 6.97 10.07 2.59
N PHE A 358 5.96 10.56 1.88
CA PHE A 358 4.89 9.76 1.33
C PHE A 358 4.56 10.17 -0.10
N LEU A 359 4.60 9.21 -1.03
CA LEU A 359 4.26 9.41 -2.43
C LEU A 359 3.01 8.60 -2.79
N ALA A 360 1.97 9.26 -3.27
CA ALA A 360 0.79 8.62 -3.83
C ALA A 360 0.80 8.72 -5.35
N ILE A 361 0.43 7.64 -6.03
CA ILE A 361 0.34 7.56 -7.50
C ILE A 361 -1.08 7.10 -7.88
N ASN A 362 -1.87 7.97 -8.50
CA ASN A 362 -3.24 7.65 -8.94
C ASN A 362 -3.46 8.07 -10.41
N ALA A 363 -4.23 7.29 -11.16
CA ALA A 363 -4.69 7.68 -12.49
C ALA A 363 -6.06 8.35 -12.37
N GLU A 364 -6.26 9.48 -13.04
CA GLU A 364 -7.52 10.22 -13.01
C GLU A 364 -8.65 9.51 -13.77
N ASP A 365 -8.31 8.57 -14.64
CA ASP A 365 -9.25 7.75 -15.39
C ASP A 365 -9.39 6.31 -14.83
N ASP A 366 -8.89 6.07 -13.63
CA ASP A 366 -9.04 4.81 -12.92
C ASP A 366 -10.55 4.52 -12.66
N PRO A 367 -11.11 3.42 -13.19
CA PRO A 367 -12.53 3.12 -13.04
C PRO A 367 -12.89 2.53 -11.67
N ILE A 368 -11.90 2.21 -10.84
CA ILE A 368 -12.05 1.66 -9.49
C ILE A 368 -11.67 2.74 -8.47
N SER A 369 -10.42 3.21 -8.46
CA SER A 369 -9.97 4.28 -7.57
C SER A 369 -10.28 5.65 -8.18
N VAL A 370 -11.58 5.94 -8.31
CA VAL A 370 -12.12 7.05 -9.09
C VAL A 370 -11.61 8.42 -8.64
N LYS A 371 -11.46 9.35 -9.60
CA LYS A 371 -10.94 10.71 -9.37
C LYS A 371 -11.66 11.47 -8.25
N GLN A 372 -12.97 11.28 -8.13
CA GLN A 372 -13.82 11.96 -7.14
C GLN A 372 -13.48 11.55 -5.70
N ALA A 373 -12.83 10.41 -5.51
CA ALA A 373 -12.40 9.93 -4.20
C ALA A 373 -10.98 10.41 -3.83
N ILE A 374 -10.22 11.00 -4.76
CA ILE A 374 -8.84 11.44 -4.53
C ILE A 374 -8.84 12.71 -3.65
N PRO A 375 -8.12 12.72 -2.50
CA PRO A 375 -8.18 13.79 -1.52
C PRO A 375 -7.21 14.94 -1.87
N TYR A 376 -7.49 15.62 -2.98
CA TYR A 376 -6.63 16.67 -3.52
C TYR A 376 -6.37 17.80 -2.53
N ASP A 377 -7.35 18.16 -1.70
CA ASP A 377 -7.21 19.27 -0.77
C ASP A 377 -6.42 18.87 0.46
N GLU A 378 -6.57 17.64 0.97
CA GLU A 378 -5.75 17.09 2.05
C GLU A 378 -4.27 17.00 1.64
N PHE A 379 -3.98 16.67 0.38
CA PHE A 379 -2.61 16.71 -0.16
C PHE A 379 -2.00 18.12 -0.20
N LYS A 380 -2.82 19.17 -0.29
CA LYS A 380 -2.35 20.56 -0.19
C LYS A 380 -2.12 21.01 1.25
N GLN A 381 -2.59 20.24 2.23
CA GLN A 381 -2.42 20.55 3.66
C GLN A 381 -1.26 19.77 4.29
N THR A 382 -1.06 18.50 3.91
CA THR A 382 0.00 17.68 4.52
C THR A 382 1.38 18.04 3.97
N PRO A 383 2.38 18.31 4.83
CA PRO A 383 3.74 18.63 4.37
C PRO A 383 4.54 17.36 4.00
N TYR A 384 4.04 16.18 4.39
CA TYR A 384 4.70 14.88 4.22
C TYR A 384 4.30 14.13 2.95
N GLY A 385 3.24 14.58 2.26
CA GLY A 385 2.63 13.85 1.16
C GLY A 385 2.74 14.58 -0.18
N VAL A 386 3.08 13.85 -1.22
CA VAL A 386 2.96 14.31 -2.62
C VAL A 386 2.07 13.34 -3.38
N LEU A 387 1.05 13.89 -4.05
CA LEU A 387 0.19 13.14 -4.96
C LEU A 387 0.64 13.36 -6.40
N LEU A 388 1.10 12.28 -7.02
CA LEU A 388 1.36 12.18 -8.45
C LEU A 388 0.12 11.63 -9.15
N THR A 389 -0.52 12.48 -9.95
CA THR A 389 -1.63 12.07 -10.82
C THR A 389 -1.19 11.93 -12.26
N THR A 390 -1.82 11.00 -12.97
CA THR A 390 -1.74 10.89 -14.42
C THR A 390 -3.12 11.01 -15.02
N SER A 391 -3.29 11.71 -16.14
CA SER A 391 -4.60 11.84 -16.80
C SER A 391 -5.12 10.51 -17.39
N TRP A 392 -4.24 9.53 -17.52
CA TRP A 392 -4.50 8.22 -18.12
C TRP A 392 -3.59 7.17 -17.48
N GLY A 393 -4.15 6.03 -17.12
CA GLY A 393 -3.41 4.88 -16.57
C GLY A 393 -4.28 3.71 -16.14
N GLY A 394 -5.57 3.91 -15.85
CA GLY A 394 -6.45 2.87 -15.32
C GLY A 394 -6.01 2.33 -13.95
N HIS A 395 -6.72 1.32 -13.44
CA HIS A 395 -6.40 0.69 -12.17
C HIS A 395 -5.22 -0.26 -12.31
N LEU A 396 -4.07 0.10 -11.72
CA LEU A 396 -2.82 -0.69 -11.74
C LEU A 396 -2.33 -1.06 -13.17
N GLY A 397 -2.78 -0.32 -14.19
CA GLY A 397 -2.43 -0.53 -15.58
C GLY A 397 -1.13 0.15 -15.94
N TRP A 398 -1.20 1.44 -16.31
CA TRP A 398 -0.08 2.25 -16.79
C TRP A 398 0.81 1.51 -17.80
N PHE A 399 0.21 0.67 -18.65
CA PHE A 399 0.97 -0.16 -19.56
C PHE A 399 1.62 0.72 -20.63
N GLU A 400 2.92 0.55 -20.79
CA GLU A 400 3.72 1.07 -21.89
C GLU A 400 3.73 0.06 -23.05
N LEU A 401 4.21 0.48 -24.22
CA LEU A 401 4.55 -0.47 -25.28
C LEU A 401 5.59 -1.47 -24.75
N GLY A 402 5.33 -2.77 -24.95
CA GLY A 402 6.16 -3.86 -24.40
C GLY A 402 5.63 -4.46 -23.10
N GLY A 403 4.56 -3.91 -22.52
CA GLY A 403 3.86 -4.50 -21.35
C GLY A 403 4.44 -4.13 -19.99
N CYS A 404 5.51 -3.33 -19.95
CA CYS A 404 5.99 -2.70 -18.71
C CYS A 404 4.95 -1.71 -18.18
N ARG A 405 5.00 -1.40 -16.89
CA ARG A 405 4.10 -0.44 -16.26
C ARG A 405 4.85 0.82 -15.88
N TRP A 406 4.37 1.97 -16.34
CA TRP A 406 5.05 3.25 -16.13
C TRP A 406 5.20 3.61 -14.65
N PHE A 407 4.18 3.33 -13.81
CA PHE A 407 4.19 3.73 -12.39
C PHE A 407 5.35 3.12 -11.58
N THR A 408 5.95 2.02 -12.05
CA THR A 408 7.05 1.36 -11.33
C THR A 408 8.29 2.24 -11.28
N LYS A 409 8.48 3.10 -12.29
CA LYS A 409 9.62 4.01 -12.41
C LYS A 409 9.58 5.10 -11.32
N PRO A 410 8.56 5.98 -11.22
CA PRO A 410 8.50 6.96 -10.15
C PRO A 410 8.49 6.32 -8.76
N ALA A 411 7.82 5.18 -8.58
CA ALA A 411 7.79 4.47 -7.31
C ALA A 411 9.19 3.98 -6.87
N ALA A 412 9.88 3.23 -7.73
CA ALA A 412 11.21 2.71 -7.44
C ALA A 412 12.25 3.84 -7.31
N ASN A 413 12.22 4.83 -8.21
CA ASN A 413 13.15 5.96 -8.17
C ASN A 413 13.00 6.78 -6.89
N PHE A 414 11.77 7.02 -6.42
CA PHE A 414 11.52 7.73 -5.17
C PHE A 414 12.09 6.98 -3.97
N LEU A 415 11.77 5.68 -3.87
CA LEU A 415 12.26 4.83 -2.80
C LEU A 415 13.79 4.75 -2.80
N ASP A 416 14.40 4.51 -3.97
CA ASP A 416 15.86 4.38 -4.11
C ASP A 416 16.58 5.69 -3.77
N ARG A 417 16.05 6.85 -4.21
CA ARG A 417 16.58 8.16 -3.81
C ARG A 417 16.47 8.39 -2.31
N MET A 418 15.31 8.14 -1.71
CA MET A 418 15.16 8.22 -0.26
C MET A 418 16.19 7.35 0.48
N ALA A 419 16.42 6.12 0.03
CA ALA A 419 17.39 5.24 0.66
C ALA A 419 18.86 5.65 0.44
N LYS A 420 19.20 6.18 -0.74
CA LYS A 420 20.60 6.44 -1.12
C LYS A 420 21.06 7.85 -0.81
N THR A 421 20.23 8.86 -1.02
CA THR A 421 20.65 10.28 -0.97
C THR A 421 20.28 10.99 0.33
N ILE A 422 19.30 10.49 1.09
CA ILE A 422 18.79 11.14 2.30
C ILE A 422 19.38 10.51 3.57
N ASP A 423 19.78 11.33 4.54
CA ASP A 423 20.17 10.89 5.89
C ASP A 423 18.91 10.54 6.70
N LEU A 424 18.56 9.26 6.69
CA LEU A 424 17.38 8.72 7.37
C LEU A 424 17.48 8.71 8.90
N SER A 425 18.64 9.08 9.47
CA SER A 425 18.78 9.24 10.92
C SER A 425 18.22 10.57 11.42
N VAL A 426 17.99 11.52 10.51
CA VAL A 426 17.40 12.82 10.82
C VAL A 426 15.90 12.77 10.55
N THR A 427 15.10 12.99 11.58
CA THR A 427 13.64 13.09 11.44
C THR A 427 13.28 14.25 10.51
N PRO A 428 12.51 14.01 9.43
CA PRO A 428 12.07 15.08 8.53
C PRO A 428 11.23 16.11 9.28
N LYS A 429 11.57 17.39 9.12
CA LYS A 429 10.85 18.49 9.76
C LYS A 429 10.06 19.29 8.71
N PRO A 430 8.79 19.61 8.98
CA PRO A 430 8.05 20.56 8.17
C PRO A 430 8.69 21.95 8.30
N GLN A 431 8.78 22.68 7.19
CA GLN A 431 9.15 24.09 7.23
C GLN A 431 8.04 24.88 7.95
N LYS A 432 8.41 25.82 8.83
CA LYS A 432 7.42 26.72 9.43
C LYS A 432 6.83 27.58 8.32
N ASP A 433 5.51 27.51 8.16
CA ASP A 433 4.74 28.43 7.33
C ASP A 433 4.84 29.86 7.86
N LYS A 434 4.40 30.84 7.06
CA LYS A 434 4.47 32.27 7.40
C LYS A 434 3.68 32.66 8.65
N GLU A 435 2.71 31.84 9.07
CA GLU A 435 1.89 32.08 10.27
C GLU A 435 2.21 31.11 11.44
N GLY A 436 3.07 30.09 11.25
CA GLY A 436 3.53 29.16 12.28
C GLY A 436 2.56 28.02 12.62
N LEU A 437 1.64 27.70 11.71
CA LEU A 437 0.40 27.00 11.93
C LEU A 437 0.19 25.98 10.80
N TYR A 438 0.33 24.69 11.12
CA TYR A 438 -0.43 23.53 10.59
C TYR A 438 0.35 22.22 10.77
N GLY A 439 1.70 22.26 10.64
CA GLY A 439 2.56 21.08 10.81
C GLY A 439 2.74 20.62 12.27
N GLU A 440 2.96 21.56 13.20
CA GLU A 440 3.11 21.28 14.64
C GLU A 440 1.77 21.21 15.40
N GLN A 441 0.71 21.82 14.86
CA GLN A 441 -0.61 21.89 15.52
C GLN A 441 -1.28 20.53 15.67
N LEU A 442 -1.13 19.65 14.68
CA LEU A 442 -1.62 18.27 14.76
C LEU A 442 -0.75 17.39 15.69
N ALA A 443 0.48 17.80 16.00
CA ALA A 443 1.44 17.01 16.75
C ALA A 443 1.28 17.14 18.28
N ASN A 444 0.98 18.33 18.79
CA ASN A 444 1.11 18.58 20.25
C ASN A 444 -0.18 18.96 20.99
N GLY A 445 -1.37 18.89 20.38
CA GLY A 445 -2.63 19.26 21.05
C GLY A 445 -2.61 20.66 21.69
N SER A 446 -1.65 21.50 21.30
CA SER A 446 -1.37 22.78 21.94
C SER A 446 -1.44 23.91 20.93
N ILE A 447 -2.63 24.53 20.95
CA ILE A 447 -2.88 25.97 20.78
C ILE A 447 -2.64 26.55 19.38
N HIS A 448 -3.58 26.27 18.49
CA HIS A 448 -4.55 27.30 18.15
C HIS A 448 -5.90 26.82 18.67
N LYS A 449 -6.29 27.28 19.86
CA LYS A 449 -7.67 27.11 20.30
C LYS A 449 -8.50 27.94 19.30
N PRO A 450 -9.43 27.34 18.52
CA PRO A 450 -10.62 28.10 18.14
C PRO A 450 -11.17 28.74 19.42
N SER A 451 -12.01 29.78 19.34
CA SER A 451 -12.63 30.35 20.55
C SER A 451 -13.27 29.29 21.48
N HIS A 452 -13.52 28.09 20.95
CA HIS A 452 -13.79 26.85 21.64
C HIS A 452 -12.64 25.83 21.43
N ALA A 453 -12.15 25.19 22.49
CA ALA A 453 -11.06 24.20 22.43
C ALA A 453 -11.47 22.91 21.69
N SER A 454 -11.54 22.95 20.37
CA SER A 454 -11.88 21.80 19.54
C SER A 454 -10.68 21.28 18.75
N VAL A 455 -10.39 19.98 18.87
CA VAL A 455 -9.27 19.30 18.18
C VAL A 455 -9.84 18.24 17.24
N PHE A 456 -9.47 18.29 15.97
CA PHE A 456 -9.79 17.25 14.99
C PHE A 456 -8.73 16.15 15.04
N TYR A 457 -9.16 14.91 15.25
CA TYR A 457 -8.28 13.74 15.25
C TYR A 457 -8.49 12.96 13.96
N PRO A 458 -7.59 13.04 12.95
CA PRO A 458 -7.84 12.46 11.64
C PRO A 458 -8.10 10.94 11.68
N VAL A 459 -7.39 10.22 12.55
CA VAL A 459 -7.55 8.76 12.70
C VAL A 459 -8.86 8.37 13.40
N ASN A 460 -9.39 9.22 14.27
CA ASN A 460 -10.64 8.97 15.01
C ASN A 460 -11.88 9.59 14.35
N ARG A 461 -11.67 10.49 13.37
CA ARG A 461 -12.70 11.18 12.57
C ARG A 461 -13.75 11.90 13.40
N LYS A 462 -13.33 12.43 14.53
CA LYS A 462 -14.18 13.11 15.49
C LYS A 462 -13.52 14.42 15.90
N LEU A 463 -14.34 15.47 15.96
CA LEU A 463 -14.00 16.71 16.64
C LEU A 463 -14.25 16.49 18.13
N SER A 464 -13.20 16.53 18.94
CA SER A 464 -13.36 16.56 20.39
C SER A 464 -13.55 17.99 20.84
N MET A 465 -14.63 18.29 21.57
CA MET A 465 -14.86 19.60 22.18
C MET A 465 -14.70 19.45 23.69
N THR A 466 -13.78 20.21 24.29
CA THR A 466 -13.76 20.37 25.75
C THR A 466 -14.79 21.43 26.11
N ILE A 467 -15.91 21.01 26.72
CA ILE A 467 -16.87 21.95 27.31
C ILE A 467 -16.41 22.13 28.76
N ASP A 468 -15.88 23.31 29.07
CA ASP A 468 -15.60 23.69 30.46
C ASP A 468 -16.96 23.76 31.18
N ASN A 469 -17.18 22.90 32.17
CA ASN A 469 -18.40 22.87 33.00
C ASN A 469 -18.41 24.00 34.02
#